data_AF-F9P6V1-F1
#
_entry.id   AF-F9P6V1-F1
#
_cell.length_a   1.000
_cell.length_b   1.000
_cell.length_c   1.000
_cell.angle_alpha   90.00
_cell.angle_beta   90.00
_cell.angle_gamma   90.00
#
_symmetry.space_group_name_H-M   'P 1'
#
loop_
_entity.id
_entity.type
_entity.pdbx_description
1 polymer ?
#
loop_
_entity_poly.entity_id
_entity_poly.type
_entity_poly.pdbx_seq_one_letter_code
_entity_poly.pdbx_strand_id
1 'polypeptide(L)'
;MGTPHPVSSVAEAAKWSLVIKGWLSLGLTAGVCLELFSLIGSWFIAAVEPLSQGITNVATKRLQGRKFNIGLDWPFIAGRAEIWACANVLAPIMLIEAVLLSKVGNGILPLAGIIAMGVTPALLVVTRGKLIRMIVFGTLLLPLFLLSGTLIAPFVTDLAKGVDAFPKGVASTQLITHSTLEGPIEKLFGWTIGNATTGDIKAIFGVIAFLAFYIGIFAWYRKQMIKRNEEYAANAK
;
A
#
# COMPACT_ATOMS: atom_id res chain seq x y z
N MET A 1 -22.48 -21.97 12.62
CA MET A 1 -23.19 -23.02 11.87
C MET A 1 -22.22 -24.15 11.62
N GLY A 2 -22.57 -25.36 12.04
CA GLY A 2 -21.65 -26.51 12.11
C GLY A 2 -21.18 -26.98 10.75
N THR A 3 -19.93 -27.42 10.69
CA THR A 3 -19.36 -28.12 9.55
C THR A 3 -19.80 -29.59 9.58
N PRO A 4 -20.21 -30.20 8.46
CA PRO A 4 -20.54 -31.62 8.42
C PRO A 4 -19.26 -32.47 8.46
N HIS A 5 -19.24 -33.49 9.32
CA HIS A 5 -18.21 -34.54 9.31
C HIS A 5 -18.55 -35.63 8.28
N PRO A 6 -17.60 -36.15 7.48
CA PRO A 6 -17.88 -37.14 6.45
C PRO A 6 -17.62 -38.60 6.88
N VAL A 7 -18.41 -39.53 6.34
CA VAL A 7 -18.20 -41.00 6.41
C VAL A 7 -17.19 -41.45 5.32
N SER A 8 -16.47 -42.55 5.60
CA SER A 8 -15.07 -42.79 5.27
C SER A 8 -14.69 -43.35 3.88
N SER A 9 -15.51 -43.27 2.82
CA SER A 9 -15.04 -43.71 1.48
C SER A 9 -15.67 -43.07 0.24
N VAL A 10 -16.45 -41.99 0.34
CA VAL A 10 -17.00 -41.28 -0.85
C VAL A 10 -17.06 -39.75 -0.69
N ALA A 11 -16.37 -39.19 0.30
CA ALA A 11 -16.49 -37.78 0.71
C ALA A 11 -15.60 -36.78 -0.04
N GLU A 12 -14.60 -37.22 -0.80
CA GLU A 12 -13.64 -36.33 -1.45
C GLU A 12 -14.20 -35.70 -2.72
N ALA A 13 -14.94 -36.43 -3.57
CA ALA A 13 -15.43 -35.88 -4.84
C ALA A 13 -16.43 -34.71 -4.67
N ALA A 14 -17.30 -34.78 -3.66
CA ALA A 14 -18.21 -33.68 -3.32
C ALA A 14 -17.49 -32.46 -2.72
N LYS A 15 -16.40 -32.70 -1.96
CA LYS A 15 -15.51 -31.62 -1.49
C LYS A 15 -14.76 -30.97 -2.65
N TRP A 16 -14.24 -31.76 -3.60
CA TRP A 16 -13.53 -31.23 -4.76
C TRP A 16 -14.44 -30.45 -5.70
N SER A 17 -15.68 -30.87 -5.93
CA SER A 17 -16.64 -30.08 -6.74
C SER A 17 -17.00 -28.75 -6.06
N LEU A 18 -17.15 -28.73 -4.73
CA LEU A 18 -17.33 -27.52 -3.93
C LEU A 18 -16.09 -26.60 -3.96
N VAL A 19 -14.89 -27.16 -3.85
CA VAL A 19 -13.62 -26.43 -3.93
C VAL A 19 -13.42 -25.82 -5.33
N ILE A 20 -13.63 -26.61 -6.39
CA ILE A 20 -13.55 -26.15 -7.78
C ILE A 20 -14.59 -25.06 -8.05
N LYS A 21 -15.83 -25.23 -7.57
CA LYS A 21 -16.86 -24.19 -7.66
C LYS A 21 -16.44 -22.93 -6.90
N GLY A 22 -15.79 -23.07 -5.74
CA GLY A 22 -15.21 -21.97 -4.98
C GLY A 22 -14.12 -21.23 -5.75
N TRP A 23 -13.16 -21.94 -6.34
CA TRP A 23 -12.09 -21.37 -7.18
C TRP A 23 -12.65 -20.68 -8.42
N LEU A 24 -13.58 -21.30 -9.13
CA LEU A 24 -14.21 -20.72 -10.32
C LEU A 24 -15.07 -19.51 -9.97
N SER A 25 -15.84 -19.56 -8.89
CA SER A 25 -16.64 -18.42 -8.42
C SER A 25 -15.74 -17.28 -8.00
N LEU A 26 -14.66 -17.55 -7.25
CA LEU A 26 -13.70 -16.52 -6.85
C LEU A 26 -13.00 -15.91 -8.07
N GLY A 27 -12.54 -16.74 -9.00
CA GLY A 27 -11.91 -16.30 -10.25
C GLY A 27 -12.86 -15.46 -11.11
N LEU A 28 -14.12 -15.87 -11.24
CA LEU A 28 -15.16 -15.12 -11.95
C LEU A 28 -15.46 -13.79 -11.25
N THR A 29 -15.70 -13.80 -9.94
CA THR A 29 -15.96 -12.57 -9.16
C THR A 29 -14.77 -11.62 -9.25
N ALA A 30 -13.54 -12.11 -9.10
CA ALA A 30 -12.34 -11.30 -9.28
C ALA A 30 -12.27 -10.73 -10.70
N GLY A 31 -12.42 -11.55 -11.74
CA GLY A 31 -12.43 -11.08 -13.13
C GLY A 31 -13.49 -10.02 -13.41
N VAL A 32 -14.73 -10.23 -12.96
CA VAL A 32 -15.81 -9.25 -13.06
C VAL A 32 -15.47 -7.96 -12.30
N CYS A 33 -14.93 -8.07 -11.09
CA CYS A 33 -14.50 -6.90 -10.31
C CYS A 33 -13.39 -6.13 -11.04
N LEU A 34 -12.42 -6.79 -11.67
CA LEU A 34 -11.36 -6.13 -12.44
C LEU A 34 -11.92 -5.36 -13.64
N GLU A 35 -12.83 -5.98 -14.39
CA GLU A 35 -13.53 -5.33 -15.52
C GLU A 35 -14.36 -4.13 -15.06
N LEU A 36 -15.16 -4.31 -14.00
CA LEU A 36 -15.97 -3.23 -13.44
C LEU A 36 -15.12 -2.10 -12.88
N PHE A 37 -14.00 -2.40 -12.20
CA PHE A 37 -13.11 -1.38 -11.66
C PHE A 37 -12.48 -0.55 -12.77
N SER A 38 -12.08 -1.20 -13.88
CA SER A 38 -11.57 -0.52 -15.08
C SER A 38 -12.62 0.41 -15.70
N LEU A 39 -13.86 -0.06 -15.84
CA LEU A 39 -14.99 0.73 -16.36
C LEU A 39 -15.33 1.92 -15.45
N ILE A 40 -15.47 1.70 -14.14
CA ILE A 40 -15.76 2.75 -13.15
C ILE A 40 -14.62 3.78 -13.14
N GLY A 41 -13.37 3.31 -13.22
CA GLY A 41 -12.20 4.17 -13.37
C GLY A 41 -12.38 5.11 -14.55
N SER A 42 -12.73 4.60 -15.74
CA SER A 42 -12.95 5.44 -16.93
C SER A 42 -14.02 6.52 -16.74
N TRP A 43 -15.12 6.20 -16.05
CA TRP A 43 -16.17 7.17 -15.75
C TRP A 43 -15.73 8.22 -14.76
N PHE A 44 -14.94 7.81 -13.75
CA PHE A 44 -14.33 8.74 -12.79
C PHE A 44 -13.35 9.69 -13.49
N ILE A 45 -12.51 9.20 -14.40
CA ILE A 45 -11.64 10.05 -15.24
C ILE A 45 -12.48 11.07 -15.99
N ALA A 46 -13.49 10.60 -16.74
CA ALA A 46 -14.33 11.46 -17.56
C ALA A 46 -15.08 12.52 -16.74
N ALA A 47 -15.50 12.19 -15.51
CA ALA A 47 -16.16 13.12 -14.60
C ALA A 47 -15.19 14.15 -13.99
N VAL A 48 -13.93 13.75 -13.70
CA VAL A 48 -12.92 14.62 -13.08
C VAL A 48 -12.19 15.48 -14.10
N GLU A 49 -12.07 15.04 -15.36
CA GLU A 49 -11.33 15.76 -16.41
C GLU A 49 -11.79 17.21 -16.60
N PRO A 50 -13.10 17.54 -16.71
CA PRO A 50 -13.55 18.92 -16.84
C PRO A 50 -13.16 19.80 -15.63
N LEU A 51 -13.20 19.22 -14.42
CA LEU A 51 -12.81 19.90 -13.19
C LEU A 51 -11.30 20.16 -13.17
N SER A 52 -10.50 19.16 -13.57
CA SER A 52 -9.05 19.26 -13.73
C SER A 52 -8.67 20.37 -14.72
N GLN A 53 -9.32 20.41 -15.89
CA GLN A 53 -9.11 21.47 -16.88
C GLN A 53 -9.53 22.86 -16.35
N GLY A 54 -10.66 22.94 -15.65
CA GLY A 54 -11.12 24.18 -15.01
C GLY A 54 -10.09 24.74 -14.02
N ILE A 55 -9.58 23.89 -13.11
CA ILE A 55 -8.55 24.27 -12.13
C ILE A 55 -7.26 24.67 -12.85
N THR A 56 -6.84 23.89 -13.85
CA THR A 56 -5.63 24.18 -14.64
C THR A 56 -5.74 25.53 -15.35
N ASN A 57 -6.89 25.86 -15.92
CA ASN A 57 -7.12 27.13 -16.60
C ASN A 57 -7.07 28.32 -15.62
N VAL A 58 -7.69 28.20 -14.44
CA VAL A 58 -7.63 29.23 -13.39
C VAL A 58 -6.20 29.39 -12.89
N ALA A 59 -5.51 28.28 -12.60
CA ALA A 59 -4.14 28.27 -12.13
C ALA A 59 -3.19 28.87 -13.17
N THR A 60 -3.29 28.48 -14.45
CA THR A 60 -2.44 28.98 -15.53
C THR A 60 -2.64 30.48 -15.77
N LYS A 61 -3.89 30.97 -15.71
CA LYS A 61 -4.19 32.42 -15.75
C LYS A 61 -3.53 33.19 -14.60
N ARG A 62 -3.48 32.60 -13.40
CA ARG A 62 -2.89 33.23 -12.20
C ARG A 62 -1.37 33.04 -12.09
N LEU A 63 -0.80 31.99 -12.69
CA LEU A 63 0.59 31.57 -12.54
C LEU A 63 1.48 31.87 -13.76
N GLN A 64 1.06 32.84 -14.61
CA GLN A 64 1.90 33.43 -15.66
C GLN A 64 2.49 32.40 -16.64
N GLY A 65 1.69 31.45 -17.13
CA GLY A 65 2.11 30.52 -18.18
C GLY A 65 2.99 29.34 -17.72
N ARG A 66 3.12 29.10 -16.41
CA ARG A 66 3.74 27.86 -15.91
C ARG A 66 2.83 26.66 -16.16
N LYS A 67 3.40 25.55 -16.65
CA LYS A 67 2.67 24.28 -16.81
C LYS A 67 2.23 23.78 -15.42
N PHE A 68 0.92 23.68 -15.21
CA PHE A 68 0.34 23.16 -13.98
C PHE A 68 -0.07 21.69 -14.19
N ASN A 69 0.58 20.77 -13.48
CA ASN A 69 0.25 19.35 -13.53
C ASN A 69 -0.66 19.01 -12.35
N ILE A 70 -1.86 18.52 -12.63
CA ILE A 70 -2.78 18.03 -11.61
C ILE A 70 -2.52 16.55 -11.39
N GLY A 71 -2.08 16.21 -10.18
CA GLY A 71 -1.99 14.82 -9.74
C GLY A 71 -3.40 14.27 -9.49
N LEU A 72 -3.67 13.07 -10.00
CA LEU A 72 -4.91 12.33 -9.79
C LEU A 72 -4.60 11.08 -8.94
N ASP A 73 -5.59 10.63 -8.16
CA ASP A 73 -5.42 9.48 -7.28
C ASP A 73 -5.18 8.18 -8.07
N TRP A 74 -4.55 7.19 -7.43
CA TRP A 74 -4.13 5.93 -8.05
C TRP A 74 -5.24 5.09 -8.71
N PRO A 75 -6.56 5.21 -8.39
CA PRO A 75 -7.60 4.47 -9.11
C PRO A 75 -7.55 4.63 -10.64
N PHE A 76 -7.00 5.74 -11.13
CA PHE A 76 -6.74 5.98 -12.56
C PHE A 76 -5.87 4.91 -13.24
N ILE A 77 -4.93 4.32 -12.51
CA ILE A 77 -4.02 3.29 -13.03
C ILE A 77 -4.42 1.88 -12.62
N ALA A 78 -5.50 1.74 -11.83
CA ALA A 78 -5.95 0.46 -11.28
C ALA A 78 -6.42 -0.55 -12.33
N GLY A 79 -6.84 -0.09 -13.52
CA GLY A 79 -7.23 -0.96 -14.62
C GLY A 79 -6.05 -1.74 -15.24
N ARG A 80 -4.80 -1.43 -14.84
CA ARG A 80 -3.62 -2.12 -15.33
C ARG A 80 -3.50 -3.52 -14.72
N ALA A 81 -3.50 -4.54 -15.58
CA ALA A 81 -3.39 -5.94 -15.19
C ALA A 81 -2.12 -6.23 -14.36
N GLU A 82 -1.03 -5.49 -14.56
CA GLU A 82 0.22 -5.68 -13.82
C GLU A 82 0.08 -5.38 -12.32
N ILE A 83 -0.84 -4.47 -11.93
CA ILE A 83 -1.13 -4.21 -10.51
C ILE A 83 -1.68 -5.48 -9.87
N TRP A 84 -2.70 -6.05 -10.48
CA TRP A 84 -3.38 -7.22 -9.94
C TRP A 84 -2.53 -8.48 -9.99
N ALA A 85 -1.76 -8.65 -11.07
CA ALA A 85 -0.79 -9.74 -11.17
C ALA A 85 0.27 -9.64 -10.06
N CYS A 86 0.82 -8.46 -9.82
CA CYS A 86 1.79 -8.24 -8.76
C CYS A 86 1.18 -8.46 -7.37
N ALA A 87 0.01 -7.87 -7.10
CA ALA A 87 -0.68 -8.01 -5.82
C ALA A 87 -0.97 -9.47 -5.46
N ASN A 88 -1.43 -10.28 -6.41
CA ASN A 88 -1.70 -11.70 -6.21
C ASN A 88 -0.44 -12.52 -5.89
N VAL A 89 0.72 -12.15 -6.45
CA VAL A 89 2.00 -12.80 -6.13
C VAL A 89 2.54 -12.32 -4.79
N LEU A 90 2.39 -11.04 -4.47
CA LEU A 90 2.83 -10.46 -3.21
C LEU A 90 1.99 -10.94 -2.01
N ALA A 91 0.71 -11.26 -2.20
CA ALA A 91 -0.18 -11.76 -1.15
C ALA A 91 0.37 -12.99 -0.39
N PRO A 92 0.72 -14.13 -1.04
CA PRO A 92 1.31 -15.27 -0.35
C PRO A 92 2.70 -14.98 0.21
N ILE A 93 3.50 -14.16 -0.47
CA ILE A 93 4.81 -13.73 0.02
C ILE A 93 4.67 -12.97 1.34
N MET A 94 3.75 -12.00 1.39
CA MET A 94 3.49 -11.19 2.57
C MET A 94 3.01 -12.04 3.76
N LEU A 95 2.20 -13.08 3.52
CA LEU A 95 1.80 -14.01 4.58
C LEU A 95 2.99 -14.78 5.14
N ILE A 96 3.88 -15.28 4.26
CA ILE A 96 5.10 -15.98 4.69
C ILE A 96 5.98 -15.02 5.49
N GLU A 97 6.19 -13.80 5.00
CA GLU A 97 6.98 -12.77 5.68
C GLU A 97 6.38 -12.39 7.03
N ALA A 98 5.06 -12.23 7.13
CA ALA A 98 4.39 -11.94 8.39
C ALA A 98 4.67 -13.01 9.46
N VAL A 99 4.64 -14.28 9.06
CA VAL A 99 4.97 -15.41 9.95
C VAL A 99 6.46 -15.42 10.30
N LEU A 100 7.35 -15.24 9.32
CA LEU A 100 8.81 -15.26 9.56
C LEU A 100 9.25 -14.10 10.46
N LEU A 101 8.72 -12.90 10.22
CA LEU A 101 9.04 -11.69 10.97
C LEU A 101 8.41 -11.66 12.36
N SER A 102 7.49 -12.57 12.68
CA SER A 102 6.91 -12.65 14.03
C SER A 102 7.98 -12.80 15.12
N LYS A 103 9.07 -13.50 14.80
CA LYS A 103 10.23 -13.67 15.70
C LYS A 103 11.04 -12.39 15.90
N VAL A 104 10.91 -11.43 15.00
CA VAL A 104 11.65 -10.15 14.99
C VAL A 104 10.73 -8.99 15.42
N GLY A 105 9.54 -9.32 15.94
CA GLY A 105 8.62 -8.33 16.50
C GLY A 105 7.51 -7.88 15.55
N ASN A 106 7.22 -8.59 14.46
CA ASN A 106 5.98 -8.38 13.72
C ASN A 106 4.79 -8.96 14.50
N GLY A 107 3.78 -8.13 14.78
CA GLY A 107 2.54 -8.52 15.45
C GLY A 107 1.34 -8.61 14.50
N ILE A 108 1.54 -8.40 13.20
CA ILE A 108 0.46 -8.29 12.22
C ILE A 108 0.36 -9.56 11.38
N LEU A 109 -0.85 -10.13 11.33
CA LEU A 109 -1.25 -11.05 10.27
C LEU A 109 -2.13 -10.28 9.25
N PRO A 110 -1.65 -9.99 8.03
CA PRO A 110 -2.25 -9.00 7.13
C PRO A 110 -3.42 -9.55 6.32
N LEU A 111 -4.44 -10.10 6.98
CA LEU A 111 -5.60 -10.70 6.31
C LEU A 111 -6.46 -9.66 5.57
N ALA A 112 -6.76 -8.54 6.22
CA ALA A 112 -7.59 -7.48 5.63
C ALA A 112 -6.86 -6.69 4.54
N GLY A 113 -5.54 -6.47 4.70
CA GLY A 113 -4.72 -5.72 3.76
C GLY A 113 -3.94 -6.59 2.77
N ILE A 114 -4.39 -7.84 2.52
CA ILE A 114 -3.56 -8.86 1.86
C ILE A 114 -3.14 -8.50 0.42
N ILE A 115 -3.95 -7.71 -0.28
CA ILE A 115 -3.73 -7.31 -1.68
C ILE A 115 -2.66 -6.21 -1.80
N ALA A 116 -2.15 -5.68 -0.67
CA ALA A 116 -1.11 -4.66 -0.65
C ALA A 116 -1.37 -3.47 -1.59
N MET A 117 -2.61 -2.98 -1.56
CA MET A 117 -3.09 -1.91 -2.43
C MET A 117 -2.36 -0.59 -2.25
N GLY A 118 -1.76 -0.36 -1.08
CA GLY A 118 -0.91 0.81 -0.87
C GLY A 118 0.38 0.78 -1.71
N VAL A 119 1.01 -0.38 -1.80
CA VAL A 119 2.37 -0.50 -2.37
C VAL A 119 2.33 -0.71 -3.88
N THR A 120 1.37 -1.49 -4.36
CA THR A 120 1.39 -2.01 -5.74
C THR A 120 1.25 -0.92 -6.83
N PRO A 121 0.40 0.12 -6.68
CA PRO A 121 0.36 1.23 -7.63
C PRO A 121 1.68 2.01 -7.69
N ALA A 122 2.32 2.24 -6.55
CA ALA A 122 3.62 2.90 -6.49
C ALA A 122 4.71 2.07 -7.21
N LEU A 123 4.71 0.74 -7.01
CA LEU A 123 5.60 -0.18 -7.72
C LEU A 123 5.40 -0.11 -9.23
N LEU A 124 4.16 -0.02 -9.70
CA LEU A 124 3.86 0.11 -11.12
C LEU A 124 4.48 1.38 -11.71
N VAL A 125 4.33 2.52 -11.02
CA VAL A 125 4.90 3.80 -11.48
C VAL A 125 6.43 3.78 -11.48
N VAL A 126 7.04 3.30 -10.39
CA VAL A 126 8.50 3.29 -10.22
C VAL A 126 9.19 2.34 -11.20
N THR A 127 8.62 1.15 -11.39
CA THR A 127 9.20 0.12 -12.28
C THR A 127 8.72 0.23 -13.72
N ARG A 128 7.78 1.14 -14.00
CA ARG A 128 7.11 1.34 -15.29
C ARG A 128 6.35 0.10 -15.76
N GLY A 129 5.72 -0.62 -14.83
CA GLY A 129 4.94 -1.83 -15.11
C GLY A 129 5.78 -3.08 -15.42
N LYS A 130 7.09 -3.07 -15.13
CA LYS A 130 7.93 -4.27 -15.26
C LYS A 130 7.62 -5.25 -14.12
N LEU A 131 6.70 -6.17 -14.35
CA LEU A 131 6.13 -7.06 -13.33
C LEU A 131 7.16 -7.74 -12.42
N ILE A 132 8.23 -8.32 -12.98
CA ILE A 132 9.28 -8.98 -12.19
C ILE A 132 9.95 -7.98 -11.23
N ARG A 133 10.23 -6.76 -11.68
CA ARG A 133 10.81 -5.72 -10.83
C ARG A 133 9.83 -5.27 -9.75
N MET A 134 8.53 -5.22 -10.08
CA MET A 134 7.48 -4.92 -9.09
C MET A 134 7.49 -5.97 -7.98
N ILE A 135 7.50 -7.25 -8.32
CA ILE A 135 7.51 -8.35 -7.35
C ILE A 135 8.77 -8.30 -6.48
N VAL A 136 9.94 -8.13 -7.09
CA VAL A 136 11.22 -8.06 -6.35
C VAL A 136 11.22 -6.89 -5.37
N PHE A 137 10.88 -5.68 -5.81
CA PHE A 137 10.83 -4.53 -4.91
C PHE A 137 9.72 -4.66 -3.87
N GLY A 138 8.55 -5.18 -4.24
CA GLY A 138 7.46 -5.41 -3.31
C GLY A 138 7.87 -6.35 -2.18
N THR A 139 8.44 -7.51 -2.52
CA THR A 139 8.97 -8.49 -1.56
C THR A 139 9.95 -7.85 -0.59
N LEU A 140 10.88 -7.02 -1.08
CA LEU A 140 11.85 -6.35 -0.21
C LEU A 140 11.24 -5.27 0.69
N LEU A 141 10.16 -4.63 0.25
CA LEU A 141 9.52 -3.53 0.98
C LEU A 141 8.46 -4.01 1.97
N LEU A 142 7.76 -5.10 1.70
CA LEU A 142 6.68 -5.63 2.56
C LEU A 142 7.09 -5.84 4.02
N PRO A 143 8.29 -6.36 4.35
CA PRO A 143 8.75 -6.46 5.74
C PRO A 143 8.72 -5.11 6.48
N LEU A 144 9.10 -4.04 5.80
CA LEU A 144 9.12 -2.69 6.37
C LEU A 144 7.71 -2.22 6.70
N PHE A 145 6.72 -2.50 5.86
CA PHE A 145 5.32 -2.17 6.11
C PHE A 145 4.73 -2.94 7.29
N LEU A 146 5.04 -4.24 7.40
CA LEU A 146 4.57 -5.10 8.49
C LEU A 146 5.13 -4.67 9.85
N LEU A 147 6.44 -4.42 9.92
CA LEU A 147 7.10 -3.95 11.14
C LEU A 147 6.62 -2.55 11.52
N SER A 148 6.56 -1.63 10.56
CA SER A 148 6.05 -0.27 10.77
C SER A 148 4.59 -0.28 11.25
N GLY A 149 3.74 -1.12 10.67
CA GLY A 149 2.37 -1.33 11.12
C GLY A 149 2.32 -1.81 12.57
N THR A 150 3.17 -2.76 12.94
CA THR A 150 3.20 -3.26 14.33
C THR A 150 3.58 -2.16 15.31
N LEU A 151 4.57 -1.34 14.96
CA LEU A 151 5.07 -0.26 15.81
C LEU A 151 4.01 0.83 16.07
N ILE A 152 3.17 1.16 15.09
CA ILE A 152 2.13 2.19 15.26
C ILE A 152 0.84 1.66 15.90
N ALA A 153 0.68 0.34 16.02
CA ALA A 153 -0.58 -0.27 16.45
C ALA A 153 -1.07 0.25 17.82
N PRO A 154 -0.21 0.42 18.86
CA PRO A 154 -0.64 0.98 20.14
C PRO A 154 -1.15 2.41 20.00
N PHE A 155 -0.41 3.26 19.28
CA PHE A 155 -0.75 4.67 19.10
C PHE A 155 -2.11 4.85 18.42
N VAL A 156 -2.36 4.12 17.33
CA VAL A 156 -3.63 4.18 16.61
C VAL A 156 -4.78 3.67 17.48
N THR A 157 -4.52 2.62 18.26
CA THR A 157 -5.52 2.03 19.17
C THR A 157 -5.90 2.99 20.30
N ASP A 158 -4.92 3.63 20.92
CA ASP A 158 -5.16 4.56 22.02
C ASP A 158 -5.86 5.83 21.54
N LEU A 159 -5.51 6.32 20.35
CA LEU A 159 -6.24 7.41 19.70
C LEU A 159 -7.70 7.02 19.45
N ALA A 160 -7.96 5.84 18.89
CA ALA A 160 -9.32 5.36 18.63
C ALA A 160 -10.15 5.23 19.92
N LYS A 161 -9.54 4.77 21.02
CA LYS A 161 -10.18 4.74 22.34
C LYS A 161 -10.46 6.14 22.88
N GLY A 162 -9.51 7.07 22.73
CA GLY A 162 -9.63 8.45 23.20
C GLY A 162 -10.75 9.25 22.53
N VAL A 163 -11.11 8.90 21.28
CA VAL A 163 -12.21 9.54 20.54
C VAL A 163 -13.50 8.70 20.50
N ASP A 164 -13.60 7.65 21.31
CA ASP A 164 -14.72 6.68 21.32
C ASP A 164 -15.02 6.02 19.95
N ALA A 165 -14.00 5.88 19.11
CA ALA A 165 -14.08 5.19 17.81
C ALA A 165 -13.62 3.73 17.88
N PHE A 166 -13.23 3.22 19.06
CA PHE A 166 -12.84 1.83 19.21
C PHE A 166 -14.07 0.91 19.06
N PRO A 167 -14.03 -0.12 18.19
CA PRO A 167 -15.20 -0.93 17.89
C PRO A 167 -15.74 -1.67 19.13
N LYS A 168 -17.05 -1.54 19.36
CA LYS A 168 -17.75 -2.29 20.43
C LYS A 168 -17.77 -3.79 20.08
N GLY A 169 -17.41 -4.65 21.04
CA GLY A 169 -17.38 -6.11 20.87
C GLY A 169 -16.04 -6.68 20.40
N VAL A 170 -15.01 -5.86 20.22
CA VAL A 170 -13.63 -6.32 20.00
C VAL A 170 -12.94 -6.49 21.35
N ALA A 171 -12.17 -7.58 21.50
CA ALA A 171 -11.42 -7.83 22.74
C ALA A 171 -10.46 -6.67 23.03
N SER A 172 -10.35 -6.28 24.30
CA SER A 172 -9.51 -5.14 24.74
C SER A 172 -8.02 -5.32 24.43
N THR A 173 -7.59 -6.56 24.18
CA THR A 173 -6.23 -6.95 23.81
C THR A 173 -5.92 -6.81 22.31
N GLN A 174 -6.93 -6.59 21.47
CA GLN A 174 -6.74 -6.38 20.04
C GLN A 174 -6.30 -4.95 19.75
N LEU A 175 -5.37 -4.81 18.80
CA LEU A 175 -4.86 -3.53 18.36
C LEU A 175 -5.38 -3.18 16.96
N ILE A 176 -5.66 -1.90 16.74
CA ILE A 176 -5.96 -1.33 15.43
C ILE A 176 -4.64 -0.97 14.76
N THR A 177 -4.47 -1.43 13.52
CA THR A 177 -3.29 -1.13 12.71
C THR A 177 -3.58 -1.25 11.22
N HIS A 178 -2.59 -0.95 10.38
CA HIS A 178 -2.70 -0.98 8.94
C HIS A 178 -1.44 -1.59 8.31
N SER A 179 -1.58 -2.76 7.68
CA SER A 179 -0.49 -3.61 7.21
C SER A 179 0.27 -3.06 5.99
N THR A 180 -0.34 -2.17 5.20
CA THR A 180 0.28 -1.59 3.99
C THR A 180 0.00 -0.09 3.87
N LEU A 181 0.10 0.66 4.96
CA LEU A 181 -0.18 2.11 4.91
C LEU A 181 1.03 2.80 4.31
N GLU A 182 0.77 3.80 3.46
CA GLU A 182 1.82 4.65 2.90
C GLU A 182 2.71 5.28 3.97
N GLY A 183 3.97 5.49 3.59
CA GLY A 183 4.99 6.13 4.41
C GLY A 183 5.47 5.31 5.62
N PRO A 184 5.94 4.06 5.44
CA PRO A 184 6.40 3.25 6.57
C PRO A 184 7.64 3.86 7.25
N ILE A 185 8.46 4.60 6.51
CA ILE A 185 9.65 5.31 7.00
C ILE A 185 9.23 6.53 7.84
N GLU A 186 8.23 7.26 7.39
CA GLU A 186 7.66 8.44 8.06
C GLU A 186 6.96 8.07 9.35
N LYS A 187 6.35 6.88 9.42
CA LYS A 187 5.84 6.32 10.68
C LYS A 187 6.95 5.98 11.67
N LEU A 188 8.04 5.35 11.21
CA LEU A 188 9.21 5.12 12.05
C LEU A 188 9.75 6.44 12.58
N PHE A 189 9.78 7.46 11.72
CA PHE A 189 10.16 8.81 12.11
C PHE A 189 9.22 9.41 13.16
N GLY A 190 7.91 9.34 12.94
CA GLY A 190 6.90 9.81 13.91
C GLY A 190 7.02 9.10 15.26
N TRP A 191 7.25 7.79 15.25
CA TRP A 191 7.52 7.01 16.46
C TRP A 191 8.81 7.48 17.18
N THR A 192 9.90 7.73 16.44
CA THR A 192 11.14 8.25 17.03
C THR A 192 10.97 9.65 17.62
N ILE A 193 10.18 10.53 16.98
CA ILE A 193 9.88 11.87 17.51
C ILE A 193 9.07 11.76 18.81
N GLY A 194 8.07 10.87 18.85
CA GLY A 194 7.28 10.62 20.06
C GLY A 194 8.18 10.23 21.24
N ASN A 195 9.12 9.31 21.02
CA ASN A 195 10.08 8.92 22.05
C ASN A 195 11.11 10.01 22.37
N ALA A 196 11.52 10.84 21.40
CA ALA A 196 12.41 11.97 21.68
C ALA A 196 11.75 13.03 22.60
N THR A 197 10.42 13.12 22.56
CA THR A 197 9.64 14.06 23.38
C THR A 197 9.60 13.65 24.86
N THR A 198 9.99 12.42 25.21
CA THR A 198 10.12 11.97 26.61
C THR A 198 11.44 12.40 27.26
N GLY A 199 12.29 13.16 26.56
CA GLY A 199 13.55 13.71 27.10
C GLY A 199 14.76 12.77 27.01
N ASP A 200 14.66 11.65 26.29
CA ASP A 200 15.80 10.76 26.06
C ASP A 200 16.76 11.37 25.02
N ILE A 201 17.96 11.73 25.48
CA ILE A 201 19.04 12.30 24.67
C ILE A 201 19.39 11.38 23.48
N LYS A 202 19.34 10.05 23.66
CA LYS A 202 19.64 9.10 22.58
C LYS A 202 18.59 9.15 21.47
N ALA A 203 17.32 9.32 21.83
CA ALA A 203 16.22 9.46 20.88
C ALA A 203 16.34 10.78 20.10
N ILE A 204 16.75 11.87 20.74
CA ILE A 204 16.99 13.17 20.07
C ILE A 204 18.11 13.05 19.03
N PHE A 205 19.25 12.45 19.38
CA PHE A 205 20.33 12.20 18.42
C PHE A 205 19.87 11.28 17.28
N GLY A 206 19.06 10.26 17.59
CA GLY A 206 18.46 9.38 16.60
C GLY A 206 17.57 10.13 15.59
N VAL A 207 16.72 11.03 16.06
CA VAL A 207 15.85 11.89 15.22
C VAL A 207 16.68 12.79 14.32
N ILE A 208 17.74 13.42 14.84
CA ILE A 208 18.63 14.29 14.04
C ILE A 208 19.35 13.49 12.95
N ALA A 209 19.90 12.33 13.31
CA ALA A 209 20.59 11.45 12.37
C ALA A 209 19.64 10.93 11.28
N PHE A 210 18.44 10.53 11.66
CA PHE A 210 17.39 10.11 10.73
C PHE A 210 17.01 11.25 9.78
N LEU A 211 16.79 12.46 10.30
CA LEU A 211 16.41 13.61 9.49
C LEU A 211 17.51 13.97 8.49
N ALA A 212 18.77 13.97 8.93
CA ALA A 212 19.93 14.22 8.07
C ALA A 212 20.04 13.17 6.96
N PHE A 213 19.84 11.89 7.29
CA PHE A 213 19.85 10.80 6.32
C PHE A 213 18.68 10.89 5.34
N TYR A 214 17.47 11.15 5.83
CA TYR A 214 16.26 11.29 5.03
C TYR A 214 16.37 12.46 4.03
N ILE A 215 16.80 13.64 4.51
CA ILE A 215 17.05 14.80 3.66
C ILE A 215 18.20 14.52 2.70
N GLY A 216 19.26 13.84 3.13
CA GLY A 216 20.39 13.45 2.30
C GLY A 216 19.99 12.55 1.14
N ILE A 217 19.20 11.50 1.40
CA ILE A 217 18.64 10.63 0.35
C ILE A 217 17.74 11.43 -0.57
N PHE A 218 16.86 12.28 -0.03
CA PHE A 218 15.96 13.08 -0.86
C PHE A 218 16.73 14.05 -1.76
N ALA A 219 17.76 14.72 -1.25
CA ALA A 219 18.61 15.63 -2.01
C ALA A 219 19.38 14.88 -3.10
N TRP A 220 19.92 13.69 -2.79
CA TRP A 220 20.57 12.82 -3.76
C TRP A 220 19.59 12.36 -4.85
N TYR A 221 18.40 11.88 -4.46
CA TYR A 221 17.36 11.45 -5.38
C TYR A 221 16.91 12.60 -6.28
N ARG A 222 16.68 13.79 -5.73
CA ARG A 222 16.38 15.00 -6.50
C ARG A 222 17.46 15.28 -7.55
N LYS A 223 18.74 15.20 -7.17
CA LYS A 223 19.86 15.40 -8.11
C LYS A 223 19.85 14.38 -9.24
N GLN A 224 19.59 13.10 -8.94
CA GLN A 224 19.47 12.04 -9.95
C GLN A 224 18.27 12.27 -10.87
N MET A 225 17.14 12.72 -10.34
CA MET A 225 15.93 12.98 -11.12
C MET A 225 16.10 14.18 -12.06
N ILE A 226 16.81 15.23 -11.62
CA ILE A 226 17.16 16.37 -12.48
C ILE A 226 18.03 15.90 -13.64
N LYS A 227 19.13 15.19 -13.35
CA LYS A 227 20.02 14.64 -14.37
C LYS A 227 19.27 13.76 -15.39
N ARG A 228 18.39 12.87 -14.89
CA ARG A 228 17.56 12.01 -15.73
C ARG A 228 16.60 12.81 -16.62
N ASN A 229 16.03 13.90 -16.11
CA ASN A 229 15.12 14.74 -16.89
C ASN A 229 15.87 15.53 -17.98
N GLU A 230 17.10 15.96 -17.70
CA GLU A 230 17.99 16.58 -18.70
C GLU A 230 18.33 15.58 -19.82
N GLU A 231 18.65 14.33 -19.48
CA GLU A 231 18.88 13.26 -20.47
C GLU A 231 17.63 13.00 -21.34
N TYR A 232 16.43 13.00 -20.75
CA TYR A 232 15.20 12.87 -21.54
C TYR A 232 14.94 14.06 -22.46
N ALA A 233 15.22 15.28 -22.00
CA ALA A 233 15.08 16.47 -22.83
C ALA A 233 16.08 16.48 -24.00
N ALA A 234 17.29 15.95 -23.80
CA ALA A 234 18.30 15.81 -24.85
C ALA A 234 17.90 14.77 -25.90
N ASN A 235 17.30 13.64 -25.49
CA ASN A 235 16.86 12.54 -26.37
C ASN A 235 15.50 12.77 -27.04
N ALA A 236 14.77 13.83 -26.66
CA ALA A 236 13.48 14.19 -27.24
C ALA A 236 13.60 15.17 -28.43
N LYS A 237 14.83 15.55 -28.80
CA LYS A 237 15.16 16.26 -30.06
C LYS A 237 15.55 15.25 -31.13
#